data_AF-A0A800FJY5-F1
#
_entry.id   AF-A0A800FJY5-F1
#
_cell.length_a   1.000
_cell.length_b   1.000
_cell.length_c   1.000
_cell.angle_alpha   90.00
_cell.angle_beta   90.00
_cell.angle_gamma   90.00
#
_symmetry.space_group_name_H-M   'P 1'
#
loop_
_entity.id
_entity.type
_entity.pdbx_description
1 polymer ?
#
loop_
_entity_poly.entity_id
_entity_poly.type
_entity_poly.pdbx_seq_one_letter_code
_entity_poly.pdbx_strand_id
1 'polypeptide(L)' 'MKRNMITLLLALNFLFAYNYDVGEIISDSHQNVTQSTCYSGNEYTTGESWKLADWNGAINGGHHTVIFIEMSATW' A
#
# COMPACT_ATOMS: atom_id res chain seq x y z
N MET A 1 17.53 5.86 -35.85
CA MET A 1 16.23 5.22 -35.49
C MET A 1 16.40 3.99 -34.58
N LYS A 2 17.12 2.92 -34.99
CA LYS A 2 17.23 1.69 -34.17
C LYS A 2 17.78 1.88 -32.75
N ARG A 3 18.80 2.73 -32.57
CA ARG A 3 19.36 3.06 -31.24
C ARG A 3 18.33 3.73 -30.32
N ASN A 4 17.60 4.72 -30.84
CA ASN A 4 16.56 5.43 -30.11
C ASN A 4 15.37 4.52 -29.76
N MET A 5 15.08 3.53 -30.60
CA MET A 5 14.04 2.52 -30.35
C MET A 5 14.40 1.59 -29.18
N ILE A 6 15.67 1.17 -29.08
CA ILE A 6 16.16 0.36 -27.97
C ILE A 6 16.10 1.14 -26.65
N THR A 7 16.49 2.41 -26.67
CA THR A 7 16.40 3.28 -25.48
C THR A 7 14.96 3.46 -25.01
N LEU A 8 14.01 3.59 -25.95
CA LEU A 8 12.58 3.72 -25.63
C LEU A 8 12.00 2.43 -25.01
N LEU A 9 12.39 1.27 -25.52
CA LEU A 9 11.97 -0.04 -24.99
C LEU A 9 12.49 -0.27 -23.57
N LEU A 10 13.74 0.11 -23.27
CA LEU A 10 14.30 0.04 -21.92
C LEU A 10 13.56 0.96 -20.94
N ALA A 11 13.24 2.19 -21.36
CA ALA A 11 12.50 3.15 -20.53
C ALA A 11 11.08 2.66 -20.17
N LEU A 12 10.44 1.88 -21.04
CA LEU A 12 9.09 1.36 -20.84
C LEU A 12 8.98 0.38 -19.65
N ASN A 13 10.07 -0.30 -19.28
CA ASN A 13 10.07 -1.25 -18.15
C ASN A 13 9.88 -0.55 -16.80
N PHE A 14 10.25 0.73 -16.68
CA PHE A 14 10.04 1.50 -15.45
C PHE A 14 8.58 1.88 -15.20
N LEU A 15 7.69 1.71 -16.18
CA LEU A 15 6.27 2.02 -16.04
C LEU A 15 5.49 0.96 -15.26
N PHE A 16 6.05 -0.23 -15.09
CA PHE A 16 5.38 -1.39 -14.47
C PHE A 16 6.07 -1.85 -13.18
N ALA A 17 6.78 -0.95 -12.49
CA ALA A 17 7.37 -1.28 -11.19
C ALA A 17 6.24 -1.53 -10.18
N TYR A 18 6.10 -2.78 -9.74
CA TYR A 18 5.29 -3.13 -8.57
C TYR A 18 5.94 -2.50 -7.33
N ASN A 19 5.15 -1.88 -6.45
CA ASN A 19 5.69 -1.18 -5.28
C ASN A 19 6.18 -2.13 -4.18
N TYR A 20 5.61 -3.34 -4.12
CA TYR A 20 5.92 -4.35 -3.11
C TYR A 20 5.71 -5.77 -3.67
N ASP A 21 6.48 -6.73 -3.16
CA ASP A 21 6.35 -8.18 -3.40
C ASP A 21 6.16 -8.96 -2.07
N VAL A 22 5.88 -10.25 -2.16
CA VAL A 22 5.68 -11.15 -1.01
C VAL A 22 6.93 -11.18 -0.14
N GLY A 23 6.76 -10.84 1.14
CA GLY A 23 7.82 -10.81 2.14
C GLY A 23 8.48 -9.45 2.32
N GLU A 24 8.12 -8.44 1.52
CA GLU A 24 8.59 -7.07 1.73
C GLU A 24 7.79 -6.32 2.80
N ILE A 25 8.41 -5.27 3.35
CA ILE A 25 7.82 -4.40 4.38
C ILE A 25 7.33 -3.12 3.73
N ILE A 26 6.07 -2.75 4.01
CA ILE A 26 5.49 -1.48 3.55
C ILE A 26 6.23 -0.32 4.21
N SER A 27 6.66 0.67 3.41
CA SER A 27 7.35 1.87 3.90
C SER A 27 6.47 2.71 4.83
N ASP A 28 7.09 3.49 5.72
CA ASP A 28 6.36 4.40 6.62
C ASP A 28 5.50 5.41 5.86
N SER A 29 5.95 5.87 4.69
CA SER A 29 5.16 6.79 3.86
C SER A 29 3.90 6.12 3.32
N HIS A 30 4.00 4.88 2.84
CA HIS A 30 2.84 4.15 2.32
C HIS A 30 1.91 3.67 3.45
N GLN A 31 2.44 3.40 4.65
CA GLN A 31 1.62 3.10 5.81
C GLN A 31 0.78 4.29 6.29
N ASN A 32 1.25 5.52 6.05
CA ASN A 32 0.56 6.75 6.47
C ASN A 32 -0.42 7.31 5.41
N VAL A 33 -0.74 6.54 4.37
CA VAL A 33 -1.80 6.91 3.42
C VAL A 33 -3.16 6.83 4.12
N THR A 34 -3.86 7.95 4.20
CA THR A 34 -5.20 8.03 4.79
C THR A 34 -6.25 7.47 3.84
N GLN A 35 -7.13 6.63 4.36
CA GLN A 35 -8.27 6.03 3.68
C GLN A 35 -9.56 6.31 4.44
N SER A 36 -10.69 6.32 3.74
CA SER A 36 -12.02 6.46 4.36
C SER A 36 -12.62 5.08 4.64
N THR A 37 -13.19 4.91 5.83
CA THR A 37 -13.86 3.68 6.25
C THR A 37 -15.17 3.50 5.49
N CYS A 38 -15.26 2.44 4.67
CA CYS A 38 -16.50 2.10 3.95
C CYS A 38 -17.46 1.30 4.83
N TYR A 39 -16.93 0.33 5.59
CA TYR A 39 -17.69 -0.52 6.51
C TYR A 39 -17.16 -0.33 7.92
N SER A 40 -18.05 -0.05 8.88
CA SER A 40 -17.68 0.13 10.28
C SER A 40 -17.14 -1.16 10.90
N GLY A 41 -16.14 -1.02 11.76
CA GLY A 41 -15.43 -2.14 12.38
C GLY A 41 -14.03 -1.72 12.81
N ASN A 42 -13.36 -2.55 13.63
CA ASN A 42 -12.02 -2.27 14.14
C ASN A 42 -11.89 -0.88 14.78
N GLU A 43 -12.93 -0.44 15.50
CA GLU A 43 -13.03 0.88 16.16
C GLU A 43 -13.24 2.08 15.22
N TYR A 44 -13.38 1.87 13.91
CA TYR A 44 -13.71 2.92 12.95
C TYR A 44 -15.20 2.91 12.57
N THR A 45 -15.79 4.10 12.49
CA THR A 45 -17.14 4.31 11.95
C THR A 45 -17.10 4.65 10.45
N THR A 46 -18.21 4.44 9.73
CA THR A 46 -18.27 4.75 8.29
C THR A 46 -17.95 6.24 8.05
N GLY A 47 -16.99 6.49 7.16
CA GLY A 47 -16.49 7.83 6.85
C GLY A 47 -15.32 8.31 7.71
N GLU A 48 -14.97 7.59 8.79
CA GLU A 48 -13.76 7.91 9.55
C GLU A 48 -12.50 7.61 8.74
N SER A 49 -11.45 8.35 9.05
CA SER A 49 -10.14 8.18 8.42
C SER A 49 -9.33 7.11 9.15
N TRP A 50 -8.76 6.17 8.40
CA TRP A 50 -7.83 5.16 8.92
C TRP A 50 -6.57 5.12 8.06
N LYS A 51 -5.49 4.56 8.61
CA LYS A 51 -4.23 4.30 7.90
C LYS A 51 -3.59 3.01 8.40
N LEU A 52 -2.80 2.34 7.58
CA LEU A 52 -2.10 1.10 7.99
C LEU A 52 -1.19 1.32 9.21
N ALA A 53 -0.64 2.53 9.35
CA ALA A 53 0.17 2.93 10.49
C ALA A 53 -0.55 2.81 11.84
N ASP A 54 -1.88 2.85 11.87
CA ASP A 54 -2.66 2.72 13.11
C ASP A 54 -2.50 1.32 13.74
N TRP A 55 -2.16 0.31 12.93
CA TRP A 55 -1.88 -1.06 13.38
C TRP A 55 -0.38 -1.41 13.43
N ASN A 56 0.51 -0.46 13.15
CA ASN A 56 1.95 -0.68 13.29
C ASN A 56 2.39 -0.40 14.74
N GLY A 57 2.60 -1.48 15.48
CA GLY A 57 3.07 -1.48 16.87
C GLY A 57 4.33 -0.64 17.15
N ALA A 58 5.20 -0.47 16.16
CA ALA A 58 6.42 0.31 16.31
C ALA A 58 6.16 1.83 16.37
N ILE A 59 5.03 2.29 15.83
CA ILE A 59 4.73 3.73 15.69
C ILE A 59 3.38 4.15 16.31
N ASN A 60 2.54 3.22 16.75
CA ASN A 60 1.25 3.49 17.41
C ASN A 60 1.31 3.42 18.96
N GLY A 61 2.51 3.46 19.56
CA GLY A 61 2.67 3.40 21.01
C GLY A 61 2.86 2.00 21.60
N GLY A 62 3.21 0.99 20.78
CA GLY A 62 3.50 -0.37 21.25
C GLY A 62 2.30 -1.33 21.18
N HIS A 63 1.21 -0.93 20.53
CA HIS A 63 0.02 -1.76 20.37
C HIS A 63 0.17 -2.65 19.14
N HIS A 64 0.64 -3.89 19.35
CA HIS A 64 0.82 -4.86 18.29
C HIS A 64 -0.50 -5.58 17.96
N THR A 65 -0.91 -5.48 16.70
CA THR A 65 -2.14 -6.10 16.19
C THR A 65 -1.83 -7.00 15.01
N VAL A 66 -2.51 -8.15 14.92
CA VAL A 66 -2.52 -8.97 13.71
C VAL A 66 -3.79 -8.63 12.95
N ILE A 67 -3.65 -8.11 11.73
CA ILE A 67 -4.78 -7.77 10.86
C ILE A 67 -4.82 -8.69 9.64
N PHE A 68 -6.02 -8.94 9.13
CA PHE A 68 -6.24 -9.63 7.86
C PHE A 68 -6.83 -8.62 6.87
N ILE A 69 -6.16 -8.43 5.74
CA ILE A 69 -6.61 -7.55 4.67
C ILE A 69 -7.05 -8.41 3.50
N GLU A 70 -8.34 -8.38 3.19
CA GLU A 70 -8.87 -8.99 1.98
C GLU A 70 -8.97 -7.92 0.88
N MET A 71 -8.38 -8.21 -0.28
CA MET A 71 -8.46 -7.34 -1.44
C MET A 71 -9.20 -8.06 -2.56
N SER A 72 -10.44 -7.67 -2.81
CA SER A 72 -11.22 -8.14 -3.95
C SER A 72 -10.87 -7.28 -5.17
N ALA A 73 -9.91 -7.74 -5.97
CA ALA A 73 -9.54 -7.07 -7.23
C ALA A 73 -10.28 -7.72 -8.42
N THR A 74 -10.91 -6.92 -9.27
CA THR A 74 -11.41 -7.37 -10.58
C THR A 74 -10.35 -7.08 -11.65
N TRP A 75 -10.09 -8.04 -12.52
CA TRP A 75 -9.22 -7.88 -13.69
C TRP A 75 -9.95 -7.29 -14.89
#